data_AF-A0A0F7SIY3-F1
#
_entry.id   AF-A0A0F7SIY3-F1
#
_cell.length_a   1.000
_cell.length_b   1.000
_cell.length_c   1.000
_cell.angle_alpha   90.00
_cell.angle_beta   90.00
_cell.angle_gamma   90.00
#
_symmetry.space_group_name_H-M   'P 1'
#
loop_
_entity.id
_entity.type
_entity.pdbx_description
1 polymer ?
#
loop_
_entity_poly.entity_id
_entity_poly.type
_entity_poly.pdbx_seq_one_letter_code
_entity_poly.pdbx_strand_id
1 'polypeptide(L)'
;MLSKKTILICDGMNYIKGYRYQMNCAAKEAGVRPCTIHVASPPEKCKEWNASRDQAEAYTESTLEALIMRFEEPSSMARWDSPLFTIGWDDQSLPFDSIWAAITSGIKPKANPSVVPNGQTAPSTVQALHSTTSTLITTLLAHLSDNPLSTHLRLPSPPYPSTGLALPARTITLSELQRLKRQFETIQLQGFKRGGQGVLRAGWGEREWGEAWVKFLEGQWGTREWVDQV
;
A
#
# COMPACT_ATOMS: atom_id res chain seq x y z
N MET A 1 0.23 36.56 -11.85
CA MET A 1 0.86 36.67 -10.50
C MET A 1 0.08 35.79 -9.52
N LEU A 2 0.75 34.88 -8.82
CA LEU A 2 0.14 34.02 -7.78
C LEU A 2 -0.30 34.87 -6.59
N SER A 3 -1.57 34.76 -6.18
CA SER A 3 -2.16 35.56 -5.09
C SER A 3 -3.27 34.78 -4.38
N LYS A 4 -3.49 35.07 -3.10
CA LYS A 4 -4.59 34.47 -2.30
C LYS A 4 -5.99 34.90 -2.73
N LYS A 5 -6.10 35.95 -3.55
CA LYS A 5 -7.38 36.54 -4.01
C LYS A 5 -7.76 36.14 -5.44
N THR A 6 -6.93 35.36 -6.12
CA THR A 6 -7.11 35.06 -7.54
C THR A 6 -6.94 33.56 -7.76
N ILE A 7 -7.84 32.97 -8.54
CA ILE A 7 -7.68 31.60 -9.03
C ILE A 7 -6.81 31.68 -10.28
N LEU A 8 -5.69 30.97 -10.26
CA LEU A 8 -4.80 30.82 -11.41
C LEU A 8 -4.96 29.41 -11.97
N ILE A 9 -5.29 29.32 -13.27
CA ILE A 9 -5.32 28.07 -14.01
C ILE A 9 -4.02 27.98 -14.81
N CYS A 10 -3.21 26.97 -14.52
CA CYS A 10 -1.99 26.68 -15.26
C CYS A 10 -2.32 25.67 -16.38
N ASP A 11 -2.91 26.16 -17.47
CA ASP A 11 -3.25 25.34 -18.63
C ASP A 11 -2.00 25.08 -19.49
N GLY A 12 -1.55 23.83 -19.47
CA GLY A 12 -0.34 23.39 -20.15
C GLY A 12 -0.12 21.90 -19.92
N MET A 13 0.80 21.31 -20.68
CA MET A 13 0.99 19.85 -20.64
C MET A 13 1.45 19.34 -19.27
N ASN A 14 2.26 20.12 -18.55
CA ASN A 14 2.74 19.79 -17.20
C ASN A 14 3.34 18.35 -17.09
N TYR A 15 3.92 17.88 -18.19
CA TYR A 15 4.11 16.48 -18.51
C TYR A 15 5.34 15.84 -17.85
N ILE A 16 6.22 16.63 -17.25
CA ILE A 16 7.41 16.17 -16.51
C ILE A 16 7.29 16.52 -15.02
N LYS A 17 7.79 15.64 -14.17
CA LYS A 17 7.76 15.80 -12.70
C LYS A 17 8.48 17.06 -12.23
N GLY A 18 9.60 17.42 -12.85
CA GLY A 18 10.38 18.60 -12.50
C GLY A 18 9.57 19.90 -12.62
N TYR A 19 8.73 20.00 -13.66
CA TYR A 19 7.89 21.18 -13.89
C TYR A 19 6.76 21.28 -12.85
N ARG A 20 6.09 20.15 -12.56
CA ARG A 20 5.08 20.08 -11.50
C ARG A 20 5.66 20.43 -10.13
N TYR A 21 6.88 19.98 -9.84
CA TYR A 21 7.58 20.32 -8.61
C TYR A 21 7.81 21.83 -8.47
N GLN A 22 8.28 22.50 -9.53
CA GLN A 22 8.47 23.95 -9.55
C GLN A 22 7.17 24.70 -9.27
N MET A 23 6.06 24.31 -9.91
CA MET A 23 4.74 24.91 -9.65
C MET A 23 4.29 24.73 -8.20
N ASN A 24 4.50 23.54 -7.64
CA ASN A 24 4.17 23.26 -6.24
C ASN A 24 5.04 24.09 -5.27
N CYS A 25 6.33 24.28 -5.57
CA CYS A 25 7.21 25.17 -4.80
C CYS A 25 6.74 26.62 -4.86
N ALA A 26 6.42 27.13 -6.06
CA ALA A 26 5.91 28.49 -6.23
C ALA A 26 4.58 28.71 -5.49
N ALA A 27 3.68 27.71 -5.50
CA ALA A 27 2.43 27.76 -4.75
C ALA A 27 2.67 27.83 -3.23
N LYS A 28 3.61 27.01 -2.72
CA LYS A 28 3.98 27.00 -1.29
C LYS A 28 4.61 28.32 -0.86
N GLU A 29 5.53 28.87 -1.66
CA GLU A 29 6.18 30.15 -1.39
C GLU A 29 5.19 31.31 -1.36
N ALA A 30 4.22 31.31 -2.28
CA ALA A 30 3.12 32.29 -2.27
C ALA A 30 2.06 32.03 -1.17
N GLY A 31 2.18 30.93 -0.42
CA GLY A 31 1.21 30.53 0.60
C GLY A 31 -0.19 30.29 0.04
N VAL A 32 -0.29 29.84 -1.21
CA VAL A 32 -1.54 29.47 -1.88
C VAL A 32 -1.69 27.96 -1.95
N ARG A 33 -2.93 27.49 -2.09
CA ARG A 33 -3.25 26.06 -2.14
C ARG A 33 -3.18 25.56 -3.59
N PRO A 34 -2.29 24.63 -3.94
CA PRO A 34 -2.31 24.01 -5.26
C PRO A 34 -3.44 22.98 -5.36
N CYS A 35 -4.03 22.86 -6.55
CA CYS A 35 -5.01 21.84 -6.89
C CYS A 35 -4.58 21.18 -8.21
N THR A 36 -3.99 19.98 -8.12
CA THR A 36 -3.57 19.22 -9.29
C THR A 36 -4.73 18.39 -9.81
N ILE A 37 -5.07 18.56 -11.09
CA ILE A 37 -6.06 17.76 -11.80
C ILE A 37 -5.31 16.96 -12.86
N HIS A 38 -5.43 15.63 -12.81
CA HIS A 38 -4.87 14.73 -13.80
C HIS A 38 -5.99 14.25 -14.73
N VAL A 39 -5.88 14.57 -16.01
CA VAL A 39 -6.79 14.07 -17.05
C VAL A 39 -6.15 12.83 -17.67
N ALA A 40 -6.61 11.65 -17.24
CA ALA A 40 -6.08 10.37 -17.65
C ALA A 40 -6.66 9.96 -19.01
N SER A 41 -5.83 10.03 -20.05
CA SER A 41 -6.19 9.66 -21.43
C SER A 41 -5.19 8.65 -21.99
N PRO A 42 -5.65 7.54 -22.60
CA PRO A 42 -4.74 6.57 -23.20
C PRO A 42 -4.08 7.16 -24.46
N PRO A 43 -2.85 6.71 -24.81
CA PRO A 43 -2.11 7.20 -25.99
C PRO A 43 -2.92 7.19 -27.28
N GLU A 44 -3.73 6.14 -27.49
CA GLU A 44 -4.54 6.01 -28.70
C GLU A 44 -5.63 7.09 -28.80
N LYS A 45 -6.22 7.51 -27.67
CA LYS A 45 -7.16 8.64 -27.66
C LYS A 45 -6.46 9.96 -27.92
N CYS A 46 -5.25 10.15 -27.41
CA CYS A 46 -4.45 11.34 -27.71
C CYS A 46 -4.12 11.44 -29.20
N LYS A 47 -3.78 10.32 -29.86
CA LYS A 47 -3.54 10.26 -31.31
C LYS A 47 -4.80 10.59 -32.11
N GLU A 48 -5.93 9.99 -31.75
CA GLU A 48 -7.23 10.28 -32.37
C GLU A 48 -7.56 11.77 -32.30
N TRP A 49 -7.45 12.38 -31.12
CA TRP A 49 -7.72 13.81 -30.94
C TRP A 49 -6.71 14.71 -31.67
N ASN A 50 -5.44 14.31 -31.73
CA ASN A 50 -4.44 15.06 -32.49
C ASN A 50 -4.73 15.02 -34.01
N ALA A 51 -5.18 13.87 -34.53
CA ALA A 51 -5.57 13.72 -35.93
C ALA A 51 -6.83 14.50 -36.30
N SER A 52 -7.71 14.77 -35.33
CA SER A 52 -8.91 15.59 -35.54
C SER A 52 -8.67 17.11 -35.47
N ARG A 53 -7.47 17.55 -35.09
CA ARG A 53 -7.13 18.98 -35.02
C ARG A 53 -6.83 19.55 -36.40
N ASP A 54 -6.98 20.86 -36.53
CA ASP A 54 -6.49 21.58 -37.70
C ASP A 54 -4.98 21.36 -37.85
N GLN A 55 -4.51 21.23 -39.10
CA GLN A 55 -3.12 20.92 -39.42
C GLN A 55 -2.11 21.91 -38.80
N ALA A 56 -2.53 23.16 -38.56
CA ALA A 56 -1.71 24.19 -37.95
C ALA A 56 -1.52 24.03 -36.43
N GLU A 57 -2.42 23.30 -35.75
CA GLU A 57 -2.42 23.08 -34.30
C GLU A 57 -2.08 21.63 -33.91
N ALA A 58 -2.15 20.71 -34.88
CA ALA A 58 -1.79 19.32 -34.69
C ALA A 58 -0.27 19.16 -34.52
N TYR A 59 0.14 18.32 -33.57
CA TYR A 59 1.52 17.86 -33.50
C TYR A 59 1.83 16.94 -34.68
N THR A 60 3.08 16.95 -35.16
CA THR A 60 3.54 15.88 -36.06
C THR A 60 3.52 14.54 -35.31
N GLU A 61 3.34 13.44 -36.02
CA GLU A 61 3.32 12.09 -35.42
C GLU A 61 4.55 11.84 -34.54
N SER A 62 5.74 12.13 -35.08
CA SER A 62 7.00 11.99 -34.36
C SER A 62 7.10 12.85 -33.10
N THR A 63 6.49 14.04 -33.11
CA THR A 63 6.47 14.92 -31.93
C THR A 63 5.51 14.37 -30.89
N LEU A 64 4.32 13.94 -31.29
CA LEU A 64 3.32 13.37 -30.38
C LEU A 64 3.84 12.09 -29.71
N GLU A 65 4.44 11.19 -30.47
CA GLU A 65 5.05 9.96 -29.93
C GLU A 65 6.15 10.27 -28.92
N ALA A 66 7.03 11.25 -29.23
CA ALA A 66 8.07 11.67 -28.30
C ALA A 66 7.51 12.30 -27.03
N LEU A 67 6.40 13.05 -27.12
CA LEU A 67 5.71 13.62 -25.96
C LEU A 67 5.10 12.53 -25.07
N ILE A 68 4.39 11.56 -25.67
CA ILE A 68 3.80 10.43 -24.95
C ILE A 68 4.88 9.60 -24.24
N MET A 69 5.99 9.30 -24.92
CA MET A 69 7.09 8.53 -24.34
C MET A 69 7.76 9.24 -23.15
N ARG A 70 7.81 10.57 -23.16
CA ARG A 70 8.43 11.38 -22.09
C ARG A 70 7.46 11.76 -20.98
N PHE A 71 6.17 11.44 -21.13
CA PHE A 71 5.18 11.79 -20.13
C PHE A 71 5.41 11.01 -18.84
N GLU A 72 5.50 11.74 -17.73
CA GLU A 72 5.62 11.19 -16.38
C GLU A 72 4.32 11.42 -15.63
N GLU A 73 3.55 10.36 -15.39
CA GLU A 73 2.30 10.45 -14.65
C GLU A 73 2.49 11.04 -13.23
N PRO A 74 1.55 11.85 -12.72
CA PRO A 74 1.53 12.31 -11.33
C PRO A 74 1.55 11.14 -10.34
N SER A 75 2.53 11.12 -9.43
CA SER A 75 2.74 9.99 -8.52
C SER A 75 1.94 10.11 -7.22
N SER A 76 1.04 9.15 -6.95
CA SER A 76 0.30 9.06 -5.68
C SER A 76 1.19 8.79 -4.45
N MET A 77 2.38 8.22 -4.67
CA MET A 77 3.37 7.93 -3.61
C MET A 77 4.06 9.19 -3.11
N ALA A 78 4.14 10.24 -3.93
CA ALA A 78 4.71 11.52 -3.54
C ALA A 78 3.59 12.46 -3.10
N ARG A 79 3.50 12.78 -1.81
CA ARG A 79 2.46 13.68 -1.25
C ARG A 79 2.31 15.00 -2.02
N TRP A 80 3.39 15.52 -2.60
CA TRP A 80 3.38 16.78 -3.35
C TRP A 80 3.03 16.62 -4.83
N ASP A 81 3.18 15.42 -5.40
CA ASP A 81 2.90 15.11 -6.82
C ASP A 81 1.59 14.32 -6.98
N SER A 82 0.98 13.90 -5.87
CA SER A 82 -0.29 13.18 -5.86
C SER A 82 -1.41 14.09 -6.39
N PRO A 83 -2.13 13.67 -7.45
CA PRO A 83 -3.21 14.46 -8.02
C PRO A 83 -4.37 14.55 -7.03
N LEU A 84 -5.01 15.72 -6.93
CA LEU A 84 -6.18 15.91 -6.08
C LEU A 84 -7.44 15.33 -6.73
N PHE A 85 -7.47 15.36 -8.06
CA PHE A 85 -8.50 14.75 -8.89
C PHE A 85 -7.83 14.00 -10.04
N THR A 86 -8.27 12.77 -10.29
CA THR A 86 -7.96 12.04 -11.53
C THR A 86 -9.28 11.85 -12.26
N ILE A 87 -9.33 12.32 -13.50
CA ILE A 87 -10.52 12.31 -14.35
C ILE A 87 -10.19 11.46 -15.57
N GLY A 88 -10.95 10.39 -15.79
CA GLY A 88 -10.86 9.58 -16.99
C GLY A 88 -11.37 10.33 -18.21
N TRP A 89 -10.79 10.05 -19.38
CA TRP A 89 -11.25 10.60 -20.67
C TRP A 89 -12.70 10.22 -20.99
N ASP A 90 -13.21 9.12 -20.42
CA ASP A 90 -14.55 8.56 -20.60
C ASP A 90 -15.49 8.80 -19.41
N ASP A 91 -15.05 9.58 -18.40
CA ASP A 91 -15.89 9.91 -17.25
C ASP A 91 -17.12 10.72 -17.70
N GLN A 92 -18.31 10.16 -17.47
CA GLN A 92 -19.59 10.77 -17.88
C GLN A 92 -19.95 12.04 -17.09
N SER A 93 -19.38 12.19 -15.89
CA SER A 93 -19.66 13.33 -15.01
C SER A 93 -18.37 13.86 -14.38
N LEU A 94 -18.13 15.15 -14.53
CA LEU A 94 -16.98 15.82 -13.97
C LEU A 94 -17.30 16.35 -12.55
N PRO A 95 -16.39 16.18 -11.57
CA PRO A 95 -16.64 16.56 -10.17
C PRO A 95 -16.45 18.07 -9.94
N PHE A 96 -17.15 18.92 -10.70
CA PHE A 96 -17.01 20.38 -10.67
C PHE A 96 -17.21 20.98 -9.28
N ASP A 97 -18.24 20.56 -8.56
CA ASP A 97 -18.53 21.07 -7.21
C ASP A 97 -17.41 20.73 -6.23
N SER A 98 -16.82 19.53 -6.36
CA SER A 98 -15.71 19.10 -5.52
C SER A 98 -14.43 19.86 -5.86
N ILE A 99 -14.16 20.08 -7.14
CA ILE A 99 -13.04 20.91 -7.60
C ILE A 99 -13.20 22.34 -7.08
N TRP A 100 -14.39 22.91 -7.20
CA TRP A 100 -14.71 24.26 -6.72
C TRP A 100 -14.54 24.38 -5.21
N ALA A 101 -15.07 23.43 -4.43
CA ALA A 101 -14.90 23.39 -2.98
C ALA A 101 -13.43 23.23 -2.57
N ALA A 102 -12.66 22.43 -3.31
CA ALA A 102 -11.23 22.25 -3.08
C ALA A 102 -10.47 23.55 -3.31
N ILE A 103 -10.71 24.28 -4.40
CA ILE A 103 -9.98 25.53 -4.70
C ILE A 103 -10.46 26.71 -3.86
N THR A 104 -11.73 26.81 -3.50
CA THR A 104 -12.26 27.95 -2.73
C THR A 104 -12.19 27.76 -1.21
N SER A 105 -12.61 26.59 -0.73
CA SER A 105 -12.81 26.31 0.69
C SER A 105 -11.70 25.45 1.30
N GLY A 106 -10.86 24.83 0.47
CA GLY A 106 -9.75 23.98 0.94
C GLY A 106 -10.19 22.59 1.41
N ILE A 107 -11.45 22.24 1.20
CA ILE A 107 -11.97 20.90 1.48
C ILE A 107 -11.40 19.95 0.44
N LYS A 108 -10.53 19.03 0.86
CA LYS A 108 -9.97 18.01 -0.02
C LYS A 108 -10.99 16.88 -0.20
N PRO A 109 -11.19 16.36 -1.42
CA PRO A 109 -11.98 15.15 -1.62
C PRO A 109 -11.42 14.01 -0.76
N LYS A 110 -12.29 13.15 -0.23
CA LYS A 110 -11.84 11.85 0.27
C LYS A 110 -11.24 11.11 -0.93
N ALA A 111 -10.02 10.61 -0.79
CA ALA A 111 -9.33 9.91 -1.88
C ALA A 111 -10.25 8.82 -2.47
N ASN A 112 -10.35 8.77 -3.80
CA ASN A 112 -11.14 7.74 -4.49
C ASN A 112 -10.68 6.36 -4.01
N PRO A 113 -11.59 5.47 -3.56
CA PRO A 113 -11.23 4.14 -3.08
C PRO A 113 -10.52 3.29 -4.15
N SER A 114 -10.75 3.59 -5.44
CA SER A 114 -10.09 2.94 -6.58
C SER A 114 -8.63 3.38 -6.81
N VAL A 115 -8.20 4.49 -6.20
CA VAL A 115 -6.83 5.05 -6.27
C VAL A 115 -6.22 5.14 -4.87
N VAL A 116 -6.65 4.27 -3.96
CA VAL A 116 -5.85 3.99 -2.77
C VAL A 116 -4.72 3.09 -3.26
N PRO A 117 -3.46 3.55 -3.35
CA PRO A 117 -2.36 2.60 -3.42
C PRO A 117 -2.53 1.71 -2.19
N ASN A 118 -2.87 0.45 -2.43
CA ASN A 118 -2.87 -0.62 -1.45
C ASN A 118 -1.70 -0.35 -0.51
N GLY A 119 -1.99 0.03 0.74
CA GLY A 119 -1.00 0.60 1.64
C GLY A 119 0.23 -0.29 1.69
N GLN A 120 1.33 0.15 1.06
CA GLN A 120 2.58 -0.58 1.15
C GLN A 120 2.99 -0.52 2.62
N THR A 121 2.87 -1.66 3.32
CA THR A 121 3.53 -1.81 4.62
C THR A 121 5.01 -1.53 4.47
N ALA A 122 5.62 -0.91 5.49
CA ALA A 122 7.07 -0.79 5.55
C ALA A 122 7.69 -2.17 5.26
N PRO A 123 8.66 -2.29 4.33
CA PRO A 123 9.24 -3.57 3.92
C PRO A 123 9.81 -4.37 5.11
N SER A 124 10.13 -3.70 6.22
CA SER A 124 10.59 -4.29 7.46
C SER A 124 9.58 -5.23 8.15
N THR A 125 8.28 -4.97 8.09
CA THR A 125 7.28 -5.75 8.86
C THR A 125 7.05 -7.14 8.26
N VAL A 126 6.98 -7.23 6.93
CA VAL A 126 6.80 -8.51 6.23
C VAL A 126 8.07 -9.36 6.37
N GLN A 127 9.24 -8.72 6.27
CA GLN A 127 10.52 -9.39 6.51
C GLN A 127 10.61 -9.94 7.95
N ALA A 128 10.19 -9.17 8.95
CA ALA A 128 10.16 -9.61 10.35
C ALA A 128 9.21 -10.80 10.59
N LEU A 129 8.05 -10.83 9.92
CA LEU A 129 7.13 -11.97 9.98
C LEU A 129 7.79 -13.26 9.46
N HIS A 130 8.41 -13.20 8.28
CA HIS A 130 9.05 -14.36 7.66
C HIS A 130 10.27 -14.85 8.43
N SER A 131 11.11 -13.94 8.94
CA SER A 131 12.30 -14.31 9.72
C SER A 131 11.88 -14.97 11.04
N THR A 132 10.94 -14.37 11.76
CA THR A 132 10.48 -14.85 13.07
C THR A 132 9.86 -16.24 12.98
N THR A 133 8.93 -16.46 12.03
CA THR A 133 8.28 -17.77 11.86
C THR A 133 9.27 -18.86 11.45
N SER A 134 10.26 -18.53 10.62
CA SER A 134 11.32 -19.48 10.23
C SER A 134 12.21 -19.86 11.39
N THR A 135 12.63 -18.89 12.20
CA THR A 135 13.45 -19.13 13.40
C THR A 135 12.72 -20.06 14.38
N LEU A 136 11.43 -19.79 14.65
CA LEU A 136 10.63 -20.61 15.57
C LEU A 136 10.43 -22.04 15.09
N ILE A 137 10.27 -22.27 13.79
CA ILE A 137 10.20 -23.63 13.22
C ILE A 137 11.52 -24.37 13.42
N THR A 138 12.66 -23.72 13.16
CA THR A 138 13.98 -24.32 13.37
C THR A 138 14.21 -24.68 14.84
N THR A 139 13.87 -23.77 15.77
CA THR A 139 13.97 -24.04 17.21
C THR A 139 13.07 -25.19 17.65
N LEU A 140 11.84 -25.26 17.13
CA LEU A 140 10.92 -26.35 17.43
C LEU A 140 11.44 -27.70 16.94
N LEU A 141 11.96 -27.76 15.71
CA LEU A 141 12.49 -29.00 15.14
C LEU A 141 13.73 -29.49 15.88
N ALA A 142 14.63 -28.58 16.28
CA ALA A 142 15.79 -28.93 17.09
C ALA A 142 15.39 -29.47 18.48
N HIS A 143 14.36 -28.89 19.10
CA HIS A 143 13.86 -29.42 20.38
C HIS A 143 13.19 -30.78 20.24
N LEU A 144 12.43 -31.00 19.15
CA LEU A 144 11.79 -32.29 18.87
C LEU A 144 12.78 -33.39 18.46
N SER A 145 13.93 -33.03 17.88
CA SER A 145 15.00 -34.01 17.62
C SER A 145 15.64 -34.50 18.91
N ASP A 146 15.81 -33.62 19.89
CA ASP A 146 16.41 -33.96 21.18
C ASP A 146 15.39 -34.60 22.14
N ASN A 147 14.12 -34.20 22.05
CA ASN A 147 13.02 -34.64 22.92
C ASN A 147 11.76 -34.97 22.12
N PRO A 148 11.67 -36.16 21.50
CA PRO A 148 10.57 -36.54 20.60
C PRO A 148 9.19 -36.62 21.25
N LEU A 149 9.13 -36.80 22.58
CA LEU A 149 7.90 -36.91 23.37
C LEU A 149 7.57 -35.63 24.15
N SER A 150 8.25 -34.52 23.85
CA SER A 150 8.02 -33.27 24.56
C SER A 150 6.62 -32.73 24.28
N THR A 151 5.88 -32.41 25.33
CA THR A 151 4.57 -31.76 25.26
C THR A 151 4.64 -30.24 25.38
N HIS A 152 5.82 -29.69 25.68
CA HIS A 152 6.02 -28.25 25.86
C HIS A 152 7.40 -27.81 25.37
N LEU A 153 7.43 -26.78 24.54
CA LEU A 153 8.65 -26.08 24.13
C LEU A 153 8.75 -24.75 24.90
N ARG A 154 9.84 -24.55 25.64
CA ARG A 154 10.20 -23.23 26.17
C ARG A 154 10.94 -22.44 25.09
N LEU A 155 10.37 -21.33 24.66
CA LEU A 155 11.03 -20.47 23.67
C LEU A 155 12.23 -19.75 24.31
N PRO A 156 13.38 -19.65 23.63
CA PRO A 156 14.55 -18.96 24.15
C PRO A 156 14.31 -17.45 24.23
N SER A 157 14.27 -16.88 25.44
CA SER A 157 14.17 -15.43 25.66
C SER A 157 15.56 -14.78 25.67
N PRO A 158 15.77 -13.55 25.13
CA PRO A 158 14.86 -12.67 24.38
C PRO A 158 15.01 -12.83 22.84
N PRO A 159 13.99 -12.49 22.01
CA PRO A 159 12.88 -11.55 22.27
C PRO A 159 11.49 -12.17 22.52
N TYR A 160 11.37 -13.50 22.61
CA TYR A 160 10.07 -14.17 22.79
C TYR A 160 9.56 -14.08 24.25
N PRO A 161 8.24 -13.96 24.47
CA PRO A 161 7.68 -14.04 25.82
C PRO A 161 7.96 -15.42 26.42
N SER A 162 8.02 -15.49 27.75
CA SER A 162 8.26 -16.72 28.52
C SER A 162 7.14 -17.77 28.39
N THR A 163 6.10 -17.49 27.59
CA THR A 163 4.98 -18.38 27.31
C THR A 163 5.48 -19.53 26.44
N GLY A 164 5.60 -20.73 27.03
CA GLY A 164 5.94 -21.94 26.29
C GLY A 164 4.86 -22.30 25.27
N LEU A 165 5.26 -22.98 24.20
CA LEU A 165 4.39 -23.53 23.18
C LEU A 165 3.90 -24.92 23.61
N ALA A 166 2.60 -25.13 23.70
CA ALA A 166 2.01 -26.45 23.97
C ALA A 166 1.96 -27.31 22.70
N LEU A 167 2.63 -28.47 22.74
CA LEU A 167 2.77 -29.39 21.62
C LEU A 167 1.71 -30.48 21.68
N PRO A 168 1.12 -30.89 20.54
CA PRO A 168 0.18 -32.00 20.51
C PRO A 168 0.88 -33.32 20.85
N ALA A 169 0.15 -34.28 21.41
CA ALA A 169 0.63 -35.63 21.72
C ALA A 169 0.77 -36.52 20.47
N ARG A 170 1.38 -35.99 19.41
CA ARG A 170 1.65 -36.67 18.14
C ARG A 170 2.94 -36.15 17.51
N THR A 171 3.52 -36.91 16.59
CA THR A 171 4.70 -36.49 15.84
C THR A 171 4.37 -35.34 14.91
N ILE A 172 5.13 -34.25 15.02
CA ILE A 172 5.01 -33.08 14.16
C ILE A 172 6.08 -33.20 13.06
N THR A 173 5.66 -33.09 11.80
CA THR A 173 6.59 -33.19 10.66
C THR A 173 7.00 -31.79 10.16
N LEU A 174 8.17 -31.69 9.54
CA LEU A 174 8.62 -30.47 8.86
C LEU A 174 7.60 -30.00 7.81
N SER A 175 7.04 -30.92 7.03
CA SER A 175 6.05 -30.60 6.00
C SER A 175 4.76 -30.00 6.58
N GLU A 176 4.33 -30.47 7.77
CA GLU A 176 3.20 -29.89 8.48
C GLU A 176 3.49 -28.45 8.93
N LEU A 177 4.65 -28.20 9.54
CA LEU A 177 5.06 -26.86 9.99
C LEU A 177 5.21 -25.88 8.82
N GLN A 178 5.77 -26.31 7.70
CA GLN A 178 5.88 -25.48 6.49
C GLN A 178 4.50 -25.15 5.89
N ARG A 179 3.54 -26.09 5.97
CA ARG A 179 2.15 -25.83 5.55
C ARG A 179 1.47 -24.82 6.47
N LEU A 180 1.60 -24.98 7.79
CA LEU A 180 1.05 -24.07 8.78
C LEU A 180 1.66 -22.66 8.65
N LYS A 181 2.95 -22.56 8.35
CA LYS A 181 3.64 -21.29 8.09
C LYS A 181 3.01 -20.56 6.91
N ARG A 182 2.86 -21.25 5.76
CA ARG A 182 2.23 -20.68 4.56
C ARG A 182 0.79 -20.26 4.83
N GLN A 183 0.03 -21.04 5.60
CA GLN A 183 -1.34 -20.69 5.99
C GLN A 183 -1.36 -19.43 6.85
N PHE A 184 -0.50 -19.33 7.86
CA PHE A 184 -0.41 -18.16 8.72
C PHE A 184 0.00 -16.91 7.94
N GLU A 185 1.07 -16.99 7.14
CA GLU A 185 1.49 -15.88 6.28
C GLU A 185 0.37 -15.46 5.32
N THR A 186 -0.35 -16.43 4.74
CA THR A 186 -1.50 -16.15 3.88
C THR A 186 -2.61 -15.44 4.64
N ILE A 187 -2.94 -15.84 5.87
CA ILE A 187 -3.95 -15.18 6.71
C ILE A 187 -3.53 -13.75 7.06
N GLN A 188 -2.27 -13.55 7.47
CA GLN A 188 -1.74 -12.23 7.80
C GLN A 188 -1.70 -11.31 6.57
N LEU A 189 -1.40 -11.85 5.39
CA LEU A 189 -1.37 -11.11 4.12
C LEU A 189 -2.77 -10.94 3.47
N GLN A 190 -3.73 -11.83 3.71
CA GLN A 190 -5.09 -11.74 3.17
C GLN A 190 -5.98 -10.76 3.94
N GLY A 191 -5.71 -10.52 5.23
CA GLY A 191 -6.36 -9.47 6.03
C GLY A 191 -6.27 -8.07 5.41
N PHE A 192 -5.26 -7.87 4.55
CA PHE A 192 -5.06 -6.66 3.75
C PHE A 192 -6.12 -6.42 2.67
N LYS A 193 -6.65 -7.48 2.04
CA LYS A 193 -7.50 -7.36 0.84
C LYS A 193 -8.98 -7.11 1.13
N ARG A 194 -9.43 -7.26 2.38
CA ARG A 194 -10.86 -7.30 2.71
C ARG A 194 -11.38 -6.13 3.55
N GLY A 195 -10.56 -5.13 3.88
CA GLY A 195 -10.98 -3.90 4.56
C GLY A 195 -11.61 -4.05 5.96
N GLY A 196 -11.85 -5.27 6.44
CA GLY A 196 -12.36 -5.56 7.77
C GLY A 196 -11.22 -6.06 8.65
N GLN A 197 -10.82 -5.26 9.64
CA GLN A 197 -10.08 -5.62 10.88
C GLN A 197 -9.08 -6.82 10.86
N GLY A 198 -8.50 -7.16 9.72
CA GLY A 198 -7.44 -8.16 9.55
C GLY A 198 -6.12 -7.40 9.46
N VAL A 199 -5.71 -6.83 10.58
CA VAL A 199 -4.70 -5.80 10.64
C VAL A 199 -3.31 -6.41 10.38
N LEU A 200 -2.63 -6.00 9.30
CA LEU A 200 -1.17 -5.84 9.36
C LEU A 200 -0.93 -4.71 10.36
N ARG A 201 -0.71 -5.09 11.62
CA ARG A 201 -0.58 -4.17 12.75
C ARG A 201 0.71 -3.40 12.57
N ALA A 202 0.59 -2.23 11.95
CA ALA A 202 1.70 -1.32 11.71
C ALA A 202 2.51 -1.17 13.01
N GLY A 203 3.79 -1.56 12.97
CA GLY A 203 4.69 -1.53 14.12
C GLY A 203 4.91 -2.87 14.84
N TRP A 204 4.35 -3.99 14.39
CA TRP A 204 4.68 -5.31 14.94
C TRP A 204 6.13 -5.72 14.65
N GLY A 205 6.85 -6.08 15.71
CA GLY A 205 8.21 -6.60 15.67
C GLY A 205 8.24 -8.13 15.89
N GLU A 206 9.45 -8.65 16.09
CA GLU A 206 9.69 -10.10 16.24
C GLU A 206 8.93 -10.72 17.42
N ARG A 207 8.75 -9.96 18.50
CA ARG A 207 8.03 -10.41 19.69
C ARG A 207 6.55 -10.65 19.41
N GLU A 208 5.88 -9.66 18.81
CA GLU A 208 4.45 -9.73 18.51
C GLU A 208 4.16 -10.82 17.48
N TRP A 209 5.05 -10.99 16.48
CA TRP A 209 4.94 -12.08 15.51
C TRP A 209 5.13 -13.45 16.16
N GLY A 210 6.07 -13.58 17.10
CA GLY A 210 6.25 -14.82 17.86
C GLY A 210 5.02 -15.18 18.68
N GLU A 211 4.43 -14.21 19.39
CA GLU A 211 3.20 -14.41 20.16
C GLU A 211 2.01 -14.84 19.29
N ALA A 212 1.82 -14.19 18.14
CA ALA A 212 0.75 -14.51 17.21
C ALA A 212 0.92 -15.89 16.58
N TRP A 213 2.16 -16.26 16.23
CA TRP A 213 2.49 -17.57 15.68
C TRP A 213 2.25 -18.70 16.69
N VAL A 214 2.65 -18.52 17.95
CA VAL A 214 2.40 -19.50 19.02
C VAL A 214 0.90 -19.72 19.21
N LYS A 215 0.11 -18.65 19.32
CA LYS A 215 -1.35 -18.75 19.44
C LYS A 215 -1.98 -19.44 18.24
N PHE A 216 -1.49 -19.17 17.04
CA PHE A 216 -1.96 -19.82 15.82
C PHE A 216 -1.70 -21.32 15.85
N LEU A 217 -0.48 -21.74 16.22
CA LEU A 217 -0.14 -23.15 16.33
C LEU A 217 -0.97 -23.87 17.40
N GLU A 218 -1.13 -23.28 18.58
CA GLU A 218 -1.95 -23.84 19.66
C GLU A 218 -3.42 -24.00 19.23
N GLY A 219 -3.95 -23.04 18.49
CA GLY A 219 -5.30 -23.11 17.93
C GLY A 219 -5.45 -24.18 16.85
N GLN A 220 -4.45 -24.36 15.98
CA GLN A 220 -4.46 -25.42 14.96
C GLN A 220 -4.27 -26.82 15.54
N TRP A 221 -3.58 -26.94 16.68
CA TRP A 221 -3.36 -28.20 17.39
C TRP A 221 -4.39 -28.50 18.47
N GLY A 222 -5.27 -27.55 18.79
CA GLY A 222 -6.28 -27.71 19.85
C GLY A 222 -5.67 -27.84 21.25
N THR A 223 -4.45 -27.35 21.45
CA THR A 223 -3.69 -27.49 22.71
C THR A 223 -3.99 -26.40 23.74
N ARG A 224 -4.88 -25.45 23.40
CA ARG A 224 -5.36 -24.39 24.28
C ARG A 224 -6.87 -24.22 24.10
N GLU A 225 -7.62 -24.35 25.19
CA GLU A 225 -9.05 -24.03 25.20
C GLU A 225 -9.24 -22.54 24.90
N TRP A 226 -10.19 -22.24 24.01
CA TRP A 226 -10.59 -20.89 23.67
C TRP A 226 -11.13 -20.19 24.91
N VAL A 227 -10.32 -19.34 25.54
CA VAL A 227 -10.85 -18.31 26.44
C VAL A 227 -11.04 -17.07 25.57
N ASP A 228 -12.25 -16.94 25.02
CA ASP A 228 -12.76 -15.67 24.53
C ASP A 228 -12.61 -14.61 25.63
N GLN A 229 -11.88 -13.53 25.35
CA GLN A 229 -12.04 -12.26 26.07
C GLN A 229 -12.00 -11.11 25.06
N VAL A 230 -13.22 -10.58 24.83
CA VAL A 230 -13.65 -9.17 24.80
C VAL A 230 -12.58 -8.13 24.49
#